data_AF-A0A5H6T0T3-F1
#
_entry.id   AF-A0A5H6T0T3-F1
#
_cell.length_a   1.000
_cell.length_b   1.000
_cell.length_c   1.000
_cell.angle_alpha   90.00
_cell.angle_beta   90.00
_cell.angle_gamma   90.00
#
_symmetry.space_group_name_H-M   'P 1'
#
loop_
_entity.id
_entity.type
_entity.pdbx_description
1 polymer ?
#
loop_
_entity_poly.entity_id
_entity_poly.type
_entity_poly.pdbx_seq_one_letter_code
_entity_poly.pdbx_strand_id
1 'polypeptide(L)'
;MKNNNVPLYLWLLWCTLCLYITTPWQYLRYPYTDNLSLPYMLYFCVVVVICIFPLLFRCVLLIVRSASKYDFTFFVKKKKGSKKSTIHLSPYADTRCPKSMRKHWDVLLSLISKAINNDEIIVMHSHLFTPARINKLIKRLKSYDLSFSVITYPRKTSLYEKLSIPFIYLLFQWSFPHLHSDGMTVVIRPLQPPHIN
;
A
#
# COMPACT_ATOMS: atom_id res chain seq x y z
N MET A 1 -19.55 2.61 9.46
CA MET A 1 -19.60 2.39 8.00
C MET A 1 -18.39 3.05 7.37
N LYS A 2 -17.56 2.31 6.61
CA LYS A 2 -16.36 2.85 5.97
C LYS A 2 -16.83 3.70 4.78
N ASN A 3 -16.58 5.01 4.80
CA ASN A 3 -17.00 5.90 3.72
C ASN A 3 -16.12 5.64 2.48
N ASN A 4 -16.51 4.66 1.67
CA ASN A 4 -15.77 4.23 0.47
C ASN A 4 -15.83 5.27 -0.67
N ASN A 5 -16.58 6.37 -0.50
CA ASN A 5 -16.80 7.38 -1.52
C ASN A 5 -15.79 8.53 -1.50
N VAL A 6 -14.92 8.60 -0.48
CA VAL A 6 -13.87 9.65 -0.37
C VAL A 6 -13.09 9.86 -1.68
N PRO A 7 -12.56 8.81 -2.34
CA PRO A 7 -11.83 9.01 -3.59
C PRO A 7 -12.72 9.33 -4.80
N LEU A 8 -14.03 9.02 -4.77
CA LEU A 8 -15.00 9.55 -5.73
C LEU A 8 -15.16 11.07 -5.53
N TYR A 9 -15.30 11.53 -4.29
CA TYR A 9 -15.41 12.96 -3.98
C TYR A 9 -14.13 13.73 -4.36
N LEU A 10 -12.96 13.16 -4.13
CA LEU A 10 -11.69 13.75 -4.58
C LEU A 10 -11.61 13.84 -6.11
N TRP A 11 -12.11 12.84 -6.82
CA TRP A 11 -12.18 12.89 -8.29
C TRP A 11 -13.19 13.91 -8.79
N LEU A 12 -14.37 14.03 -8.16
CA LEU A 12 -15.35 15.07 -8.49
C LEU A 12 -14.77 16.47 -8.22
N LEU A 13 -14.07 16.66 -7.10
CA LEU A 13 -13.37 17.91 -6.78
C LEU A 13 -12.27 18.23 -7.78
N TRP A 14 -11.52 17.22 -8.24
CA TRP A 14 -10.56 17.38 -9.34
C TRP A 14 -11.25 17.83 -10.61
N CYS A 15 -12.36 17.19 -10.99
CA CYS A 15 -13.11 17.56 -12.19
C CYS A 15 -13.65 18.99 -12.10
N THR A 16 -14.22 19.40 -10.97
CA THR A 16 -14.72 20.78 -10.81
C THR A 16 -13.60 21.80 -10.84
N LEU A 17 -12.45 21.50 -10.25
CA LEU A 17 -11.27 22.37 -10.27
C LEU A 17 -10.64 22.47 -11.66
N CYS A 18 -10.55 21.36 -12.39
CA CYS A 18 -10.12 21.34 -13.79
C CYS A 18 -11.08 22.16 -14.65
N LEU A 19 -12.39 21.97 -14.51
CA LEU A 19 -13.39 22.77 -15.22
C LEU A 19 -13.24 24.25 -14.88
N TYR A 20 -13.09 24.62 -13.61
CA TYR A 20 -12.93 26.02 -13.17
C TYR A 20 -11.67 26.69 -13.73
N ILE A 21 -10.52 26.01 -13.68
CA ILE A 21 -9.25 26.56 -14.19
C ILE A 21 -9.28 26.64 -15.72
N THR A 22 -9.84 25.63 -16.37
CA THR A 22 -9.84 25.57 -17.83
C THR A 22 -10.89 26.50 -18.42
N THR A 23 -12.05 26.70 -17.78
CA THR A 23 -13.08 27.64 -18.24
C THR A 23 -12.47 29.01 -18.43
N PRO A 24 -12.25 29.45 -19.67
CA PRO A 24 -11.64 30.73 -19.88
C PRO A 24 -12.80 31.72 -19.73
N TRP A 25 -12.76 32.53 -18.67
CA TRP A 25 -13.77 33.55 -18.35
C TRP A 25 -14.11 34.48 -19.53
N GLN A 26 -13.25 34.52 -20.56
CA GLN A 26 -13.39 35.24 -21.81
C GLN A 26 -14.39 34.61 -22.80
N TYR A 27 -14.73 33.32 -22.70
CA TYR A 27 -15.61 32.63 -23.66
C TYR A 27 -17.08 32.62 -23.25
N LEU A 28 -17.40 33.00 -22.00
CA LEU A 28 -18.77 33.37 -21.59
C LEU A 28 -19.25 34.68 -22.24
N ARG A 29 -18.34 35.44 -22.87
CA ARG A 29 -18.65 36.71 -23.58
C ARG A 29 -18.79 36.58 -25.09
N TYR A 30 -18.48 35.43 -25.69
CA TYR A 30 -18.64 35.25 -27.13
C TYR A 30 -20.07 34.80 -27.44
N PRO A 31 -20.83 35.54 -28.27
CA PRO A 31 -22.15 35.10 -28.68
C PRO A 31 -22.03 33.77 -29.41
N TYR A 32 -22.90 32.83 -29.01
CA TYR A 32 -23.05 31.51 -29.59
C TYR A 32 -23.25 31.67 -31.10
N THR A 33 -22.20 31.39 -31.88
CA THR A 33 -22.27 31.33 -33.34
C THR A 33 -22.37 29.86 -33.70
N ASP A 34 -23.34 29.49 -34.53
CA ASP A 34 -23.82 28.11 -34.77
C ASP A 34 -22.78 27.11 -35.34
N ASN A 35 -21.51 27.52 -35.48
CA ASN A 35 -20.43 26.66 -35.92
C ASN A 35 -19.54 26.28 -34.73
N LEU A 36 -19.59 24.99 -34.35
CA LEU A 36 -18.59 24.37 -33.47
C LEU A 36 -17.20 24.53 -34.11
N SER A 37 -16.48 25.56 -33.70
CA SER A 37 -15.15 25.83 -34.22
C SER A 37 -14.18 24.72 -33.77
N LEU A 38 -13.30 24.26 -34.67
CA LEU A 38 -12.21 23.32 -34.37
C LEU A 38 -11.47 23.60 -33.05
N PRO A 39 -11.14 24.85 -32.68
CA PRO A 39 -10.54 25.16 -31.38
C PRO A 39 -11.42 24.80 -30.17
N TYR A 40 -12.75 24.90 -30.27
CA TYR A 40 -13.67 24.49 -29.22
C TYR A 40 -13.63 22.98 -28.99
N MET A 41 -13.64 22.19 -30.08
CA MET A 41 -13.55 20.73 -30.00
C MET A 41 -12.20 20.28 -29.42
N LEU A 42 -11.09 20.90 -29.83
CA LEU A 42 -9.76 20.62 -29.29
C LEU A 42 -9.66 20.95 -27.79
N TYR A 43 -10.15 22.13 -27.39
CA TYR A 43 -10.18 22.53 -25.99
C TYR A 43 -11.02 21.55 -25.14
N PHE A 44 -12.23 21.19 -25.60
CA PHE A 44 -13.07 20.23 -24.91
C PHE A 44 -12.38 18.87 -24.75
N CYS A 45 -11.75 18.36 -25.82
CA CYS A 45 -10.96 17.14 -25.78
C CYS A 45 -9.84 17.19 -24.73
N VAL A 46 -9.10 18.30 -24.66
CA VAL A 46 -8.02 18.48 -23.67
C VAL A 46 -8.58 18.43 -22.24
N VAL A 47 -9.69 19.12 -21.97
CA VAL A 47 -10.33 19.12 -20.64
C VAL A 47 -10.82 17.72 -20.26
N VAL A 48 -11.46 16.99 -21.19
CA VAL A 48 -11.91 15.62 -20.95
C VAL A 48 -10.73 14.70 -20.64
N VAL A 49 -9.63 14.81 -21.39
CA VAL A 49 -8.42 14.01 -21.13
C VAL A 49 -7.86 14.30 -19.73
N ILE A 50 -7.78 15.56 -19.31
CA ILE A 50 -7.28 15.95 -17.98
C ILE A 50 -8.20 15.44 -16.86
N CYS A 51 -9.52 15.47 -17.04
CA CYS A 51 -10.49 14.96 -16.06
C CYS A 51 -10.43 13.42 -15.92
N ILE A 52 -10.19 12.70 -17.01
CA ILE A 52 -10.11 11.23 -17.02
C ILE A 52 -8.68 10.75 -16.67
N PHE A 53 -7.66 11.60 -16.77
CA PHE A 53 -6.26 11.26 -16.52
C PHE A 53 -6.01 10.48 -15.21
N PRO A 54 -6.58 10.85 -14.04
CA PRO A 54 -6.39 10.08 -12.81
C PRO A 54 -6.92 8.64 -12.90
N LEU A 55 -8.01 8.42 -13.66
CA LEU A 55 -8.60 7.10 -13.89
C LEU A 55 -7.73 6.27 -14.85
N LEU A 56 -7.23 6.89 -15.94
CA LEU A 56 -6.32 6.24 -16.88
C LEU A 56 -5.00 5.84 -16.21
N PHE A 57 -4.42 6.76 -15.42
CA PHE A 57 -3.20 6.51 -14.67
C PHE A 57 -3.36 5.31 -13.72
N ARG A 58 -4.51 5.19 -13.06
CA ARG A 58 -4.82 4.02 -12.22
C ARG A 58 -4.86 2.72 -13.03
N CYS A 59 -5.50 2.71 -14.20
CA CYS A 59 -5.53 1.52 -15.07
C CYS A 59 -4.12 1.08 -15.46
N VAL A 60 -3.26 2.03 -15.84
CA VAL A 60 -1.84 1.76 -16.14
C VAL A 60 -1.13 1.17 -14.92
N LEU A 61 -1.32 1.75 -13.73
CA LEU A 61 -0.72 1.21 -12.50
C LEU A 61 -1.17 -0.22 -12.18
N LEU A 62 -2.44 -0.56 -12.43
CA LEU A 62 -2.95 -1.92 -12.24
C LEU A 62 -2.34 -2.91 -13.24
N ILE A 63 -2.12 -2.49 -14.48
CA ILE A 63 -1.47 -3.30 -15.51
C ILE A 63 0.02 -3.50 -15.20
N VAL A 64 0.74 -2.45 -14.83
CA VAL A 64 2.16 -2.55 -14.41
C VAL A 64 2.29 -3.51 -13.22
N ARG A 65 1.33 -3.43 -12.29
CA ARG A 65 1.27 -4.34 -11.15
C ARG A 65 1.01 -5.79 -11.53
N SER A 66 0.14 -6.07 -12.50
CA SER A 66 -0.15 -7.45 -12.94
C SER A 66 0.96 -8.03 -13.80
N ALA A 67 1.64 -7.20 -14.61
CA ALA A 67 2.74 -7.60 -15.47
C ALA A 67 4.08 -7.76 -14.72
N SER A 68 4.21 -7.11 -13.57
CA SER A 68 5.41 -7.24 -12.73
C SER A 68 5.53 -8.65 -12.17
N LYS A 69 6.65 -9.32 -12.49
CA LYS A 69 7.06 -10.58 -11.84
C LYS A 69 7.37 -10.41 -10.34
N TYR A 70 7.49 -9.18 -9.86
CA TYR A 70 7.67 -8.91 -8.45
C TYR A 70 6.32 -9.00 -7.76
N ASP A 71 6.16 -10.04 -6.95
CA ASP A 71 5.15 -10.08 -5.92
C ASP A 71 5.43 -8.89 -4.99
N PHE A 72 4.71 -7.79 -5.18
CA PHE A 72 4.82 -6.57 -4.38
C PHE A 72 4.25 -6.77 -2.98
N THR A 73 4.59 -7.88 -2.35
CA THR A 73 4.05 -8.35 -1.07
C THR A 73 5.00 -7.93 0.04
N PHE A 74 6.26 -8.33 -0.03
CA PHE A 74 7.27 -8.02 0.98
C PHE A 74 8.63 -7.71 0.35
N PHE A 75 9.34 -6.75 0.95
CA PHE A 75 10.74 -6.49 0.70
C PHE A 75 11.57 -7.10 1.82
N VAL A 76 12.45 -8.05 1.48
CA VAL A 76 13.39 -8.64 2.44
C VAL A 76 14.75 -8.00 2.23
N LYS A 77 15.22 -7.28 3.25
CA LYS A 77 16.56 -6.69 3.26
C LYS A 77 17.46 -7.53 4.17
N LYS A 78 18.46 -8.17 3.58
CA LYS A 78 19.50 -8.92 4.28
C LYS A 78 20.85 -8.27 4.02
N LYS A 79 21.59 -7.92 5.07
CA LYS A 79 22.97 -7.43 4.94
C LYS A 79 23.90 -8.65 4.79
N LYS A 80 24.80 -8.64 3.80
CA LYS A 80 25.78 -9.71 3.57
C LYS A 80 26.60 -9.92 4.86
N GLY A 81 26.69 -11.17 5.32
CA GLY A 81 27.36 -11.55 6.57
C GLY A 81 26.57 -11.32 7.87
N SER A 82 25.34 -10.81 7.81
CA SER A 82 24.49 -10.63 8.99
C SER A 82 23.48 -11.76 9.13
N LYS A 83 23.32 -12.31 10.34
CA LYS A 83 22.20 -13.20 10.72
C LYS A 83 20.89 -12.43 10.95
N LYS A 84 20.73 -11.25 10.35
CA LYS A 84 19.56 -10.39 10.52
C LYS A 84 18.88 -10.15 9.18
N SER A 85 17.59 -10.47 9.14
CA SER A 85 16.73 -10.27 7.99
C SER A 85 15.61 -9.30 8.36
N THR A 86 15.53 -8.18 7.65
CA THR A 86 14.45 -7.21 7.84
C THR A 86 13.36 -7.44 6.80
N ILE A 87 12.14 -7.72 7.24
CA ILE A 87 10.98 -7.89 6.35
C ILE A 87 10.12 -6.64 6.44
N HIS A 88 9.97 -5.95 5.31
CA HIS A 88 9.07 -4.82 5.15
C HIS A 88 7.86 -5.24 4.33
N LEU A 89 6.67 -4.89 4.78
CA LEU A 89 5.49 -5.00 3.94
C LEU A 89 5.60 -3.96 2.82
N SER A 90 5.42 -4.41 1.58
CA SER A 90 5.37 -3.50 0.44
C SER A 90 4.15 -2.59 0.56
N PRO A 91 4.30 -1.27 0.41
CA PRO A 91 3.16 -0.36 0.40
C PRO A 91 2.25 -0.58 -0.81
N TYR A 92 2.75 -1.30 -1.82
CA TYR A 92 2.02 -1.66 -3.03
C TYR A 92 1.27 -2.99 -2.91
N ALA A 93 1.30 -3.71 -1.79
CA ALA A 93 0.58 -4.98 -1.60
C ALA A 93 -0.94 -4.82 -1.83
N ASP A 94 -1.64 -5.85 -2.33
CA ASP A 94 -3.08 -5.78 -2.63
C ASP A 94 -3.86 -6.22 -1.42
N THR A 95 -4.31 -5.25 -0.63
CA THR A 95 -5.00 -5.53 0.63
C THR A 95 -6.53 -5.45 0.52
N ARG A 96 -7.06 -5.29 -0.70
CA ARG A 96 -8.49 -5.07 -0.94
C ARG A 96 -9.33 -6.33 -0.75
N CYS A 97 -8.81 -7.47 -1.21
CA CYS A 97 -9.55 -8.72 -1.27
C CYS A 97 -9.09 -9.70 -0.18
N PRO A 98 -10.01 -10.42 0.49
CA PRO A 98 -9.65 -11.47 1.45
C PRO A 98 -8.74 -12.55 0.85
N LYS A 99 -8.91 -12.87 -0.44
CA LYS A 99 -8.08 -13.84 -1.17
C LYS A 99 -6.63 -13.32 -1.34
N SER A 100 -6.46 -12.06 -1.74
CA SER A 100 -5.15 -11.41 -1.85
C SER A 100 -4.45 -11.31 -0.48
N MET A 101 -5.21 -10.92 0.55
CA MET A 101 -4.72 -10.88 1.94
C MET A 101 -4.26 -12.25 2.45
N ARG A 102 -4.96 -13.32 2.09
CA ARG A 102 -4.55 -14.69 2.45
C ARG A 102 -3.23 -15.06 1.78
N LYS A 103 -3.07 -14.79 0.49
CA LYS A 103 -1.80 -14.99 -0.23
C LYS A 103 -0.64 -14.22 0.41
N HIS A 104 -0.84 -12.93 0.72
CA HIS A 104 0.18 -12.13 1.41
C HIS A 104 0.54 -12.73 2.77
N TRP A 105 -0.45 -13.23 3.51
CA TRP A 105 -0.19 -13.89 4.78
C TRP A 105 0.62 -15.17 4.64
N ASP A 106 0.32 -16.00 3.63
CA ASP A 106 1.02 -17.25 3.39
C ASP A 106 2.48 -17.00 2.98
N VAL A 107 2.73 -15.99 2.14
CA VAL A 107 4.09 -15.54 1.77
C VAL A 107 4.85 -15.06 3.01
N LEU A 108 4.22 -14.26 3.89
CA LEU A 108 4.85 -13.79 5.12
C LEU A 108 5.28 -14.95 6.03
N LEU A 109 4.40 -15.93 6.23
CA LEU A 109 4.69 -17.11 7.03
C LEU A 109 5.85 -17.92 6.44
N SER A 110 5.87 -18.12 5.13
CA SER A 110 6.95 -18.81 4.44
C SER A 110 8.29 -18.10 4.62
N LEU A 111 8.33 -16.77 4.49
CA LEU A 111 9.54 -15.97 4.72
C LEU A 111 10.04 -16.08 6.16
N ILE A 112 9.13 -16.03 7.14
CA ILE A 112 9.47 -16.15 8.56
C ILE A 112 10.00 -17.55 8.86
N SER A 113 9.32 -18.60 8.41
CA SER A 113 9.75 -19.98 8.62
C SER A 113 11.13 -20.25 8.02
N LYS A 114 11.38 -19.79 6.78
CA LYS A 114 12.68 -19.92 6.13
C LYS A 114 13.79 -19.21 6.90
N ALA A 115 13.52 -18.02 7.43
CA ALA A 115 14.51 -17.27 8.20
C ALA A 115 14.78 -17.91 9.57
N ILE A 116 13.75 -18.41 10.26
CA ILE A 116 13.92 -19.16 11.52
C ILE A 116 14.77 -20.41 11.30
N ASN A 117 14.49 -21.21 10.27
CA ASN A 117 15.25 -22.42 9.96
C ASN A 117 16.73 -22.14 9.59
N ASN A 118 17.06 -20.91 9.20
CA ASN A 118 18.42 -20.48 8.90
C ASN A 118 19.11 -19.80 10.09
N ASP A 119 18.56 -19.90 11.30
CA ASP A 119 19.01 -19.21 12.51
C ASP A 119 19.12 -17.67 12.35
N GLU A 120 18.21 -17.07 11.58
CA GLU A 120 18.18 -15.64 11.34
C GLU A 120 17.23 -14.91 12.29
N ILE A 121 17.71 -13.78 12.83
CA ILE A 121 16.88 -12.83 13.56
C ILE A 121 16.06 -12.04 12.56
N ILE A 122 14.74 -12.13 12.68
CA ILE A 122 13.81 -11.41 11.81
C ILE A 122 13.37 -10.14 12.51
N VAL A 123 13.47 -9.01 11.80
CA VAL A 123 12.91 -7.75 12.28
C VAL A 123 11.85 -7.28 11.30
N MET A 124 10.65 -7.06 11.80
CA MET A 124 9.52 -6.57 11.01
C MET A 124 9.04 -5.25 11.55
N HIS A 125 8.86 -4.30 10.63
CA HIS A 125 8.34 -2.97 10.95
C HIS A 125 7.08 -2.73 10.13
N SER A 126 5.95 -2.50 10.80
CA SER A 126 4.73 -2.09 10.12
C SER A 126 3.75 -1.41 11.07
N HIS A 127 3.10 -0.36 10.58
CA HIS A 127 1.92 0.26 11.19
C HIS A 127 0.69 -0.68 11.19
N LEU A 128 0.75 -1.80 10.45
CA LEU A 128 -0.33 -2.80 10.41
C LEU A 128 -0.23 -3.86 11.53
N PHE A 129 0.87 -3.89 12.29
CA PHE A 129 1.05 -4.83 13.40
C PHE A 129 0.39 -4.29 14.66
N THR A 130 -0.89 -4.62 14.84
CA THR A 130 -1.60 -4.45 16.10
C THR A 130 -1.38 -5.66 17.00
N PRO A 131 -1.52 -5.54 18.35
CA PRO A 131 -1.37 -6.66 19.27
C PRO A 131 -2.19 -7.90 18.88
N ALA A 132 -3.44 -7.71 18.45
CA ALA A 132 -4.30 -8.80 18.00
C ALA A 132 -3.75 -9.54 16.76
N ARG A 133 -3.19 -8.80 15.80
CA ARG A 133 -2.59 -9.39 14.59
C ARG A 133 -1.28 -10.10 14.90
N ILE A 134 -0.49 -9.56 15.82
CA ILE A 134 0.73 -10.20 16.32
C ILE A 134 0.38 -11.51 17.02
N ASN A 135 -0.62 -11.52 17.92
CA ASN A 135 -1.05 -12.74 18.60
C ASN A 135 -1.53 -13.82 17.61
N LYS A 136 -2.26 -13.41 16.57
CA LYS A 136 -2.67 -14.32 15.49
C LYS A 136 -1.46 -14.87 14.71
N LEU A 137 -0.45 -14.04 14.47
CA LEU A 137 0.81 -14.47 13.85
C LEU A 137 1.54 -15.50 14.73
N ILE A 138 1.72 -15.19 16.01
CA ILE A 138 2.40 -16.06 16.97
C ILE A 138 1.68 -17.41 17.07
N LYS A 139 0.35 -17.42 17.21
CA LYS A 139 -0.44 -18.66 17.29
C LYS A 139 -0.27 -19.53 16.04
N ARG A 140 -0.22 -18.92 14.85
CA ARG A 140 0.05 -19.65 13.60
C ARG A 140 1.49 -20.14 13.49
N LEU A 141 2.48 -19.37 13.91
CA LEU A 141 3.87 -19.81 13.91
C LEU A 141 4.08 -20.99 14.86
N LYS A 142 3.42 -20.98 16.04
CA LYS A 142 3.42 -22.12 16.97
C LYS A 142 2.81 -23.38 16.38
N SER A 143 1.78 -23.27 15.54
CA SER A 143 1.22 -24.46 14.86
C SER A 143 2.14 -25.07 13.81
N TYR A 144 3.23 -24.38 13.42
CA TYR A 144 4.28 -24.95 12.56
C TYR A 144 5.44 -25.58 13.36
N ASP A 145 5.27 -25.76 14.68
CA ASP A 145 6.26 -26.34 15.60
C ASP A 145 7.63 -25.63 15.59
N LEU A 146 7.63 -24.33 15.29
CA LEU A 146 8.83 -23.51 15.25
C LEU A 146 9.20 -23.05 16.67
N SER A 147 10.48 -23.20 17.02
CA SER A 147 11.04 -22.69 18.28
C SER A 147 11.52 -21.24 18.11
N PHE A 148 10.75 -20.28 18.64
CA PHE A 148 11.06 -18.85 18.50
C PHE A 148 10.65 -18.02 19.72
N SER A 149 11.35 -16.91 19.93
CA SER A 149 11.00 -15.86 20.88
C SER A 149 10.59 -14.60 20.13
N VAL A 150 9.58 -13.90 20.66
CA VAL A 150 9.07 -12.67 20.06
C VAL A 150 9.22 -11.53 21.04
N ILE A 151 9.84 -10.45 20.59
CA ILE A 151 9.94 -9.19 21.33
C ILE A 151 9.20 -8.14 20.52
N THR A 152 8.25 -7.45 21.17
CA THR A 152 7.47 -6.38 20.55
C THR A 152 7.79 -5.04 21.19
N TYR A 153 8.09 -4.04 20.37
CA TYR A 153 8.32 -2.68 20.83
C TYR A 153 7.25 -1.73 20.27
N PRO A 154 6.66 -0.86 21.10
CA PRO A 154 5.79 0.20 20.60
C PRO A 154 6.60 1.15 19.73
N ARG A 155 6.05 1.52 18.59
CA ARG A 155 6.66 2.44 17.63
C ARG A 155 5.64 3.48 17.22
N LYS A 156 5.97 4.76 17.43
CA LYS A 156 5.17 5.84 16.85
C LYS A 156 5.29 5.79 15.33
N THR A 157 4.15 5.76 14.63
CA THR A 157 4.12 5.83 13.17
C THR A 157 4.67 7.20 12.74
N SER A 158 5.71 7.20 11.89
CA SER A 158 6.34 8.44 11.44
C SER A 158 5.38 9.28 10.60
N LEU A 159 5.60 10.61 10.53
CA LEU A 159 4.82 11.50 9.66
C LEU A 159 4.90 11.06 8.20
N TYR A 160 6.07 10.60 7.75
CA TYR A 160 6.25 10.06 6.41
C TYR A 160 5.35 8.85 6.16
N GLU A 161 5.29 7.88 7.08
CA GLU A 161 4.41 6.72 6.95
C GLU A 161 2.92 7.13 6.99
N LYS A 162 2.55 8.12 7.80
CA LYS A 162 1.18 8.65 7.88
C LYS A 162 0.71 9.32 6.59
N LEU A 163 1.61 9.88 5.78
CA LEU A 163 1.26 10.58 4.53
C LEU A 163 1.46 9.70 3.29
N SER A 164 2.59 8.99 3.21
CA SER A 164 2.93 8.18 2.02
C SER A 164 2.00 6.98 1.85
N ILE A 165 1.61 6.33 2.94
CA ILE A 165 0.84 5.08 2.87
C ILE A 165 -0.60 5.34 2.44
N PRO A 166 -1.35 6.33 2.98
CA PRO A 166 -2.67 6.65 2.46
C PRO A 166 -2.61 7.14 1.02
N PHE A 167 -1.58 7.89 0.64
CA PHE A 167 -1.39 8.33 -0.73
C PHE A 167 -1.20 7.16 -1.71
N ILE A 168 -0.34 6.19 -1.37
CA ILE A 168 -0.16 4.99 -2.19
C ILE A 168 -1.45 4.17 -2.25
N TYR A 169 -2.18 4.02 -1.14
CA TYR A 169 -3.45 3.33 -1.12
C TYR A 169 -4.54 4.06 -1.92
N LEU A 170 -4.53 5.40 -1.93
CA LEU A 170 -5.41 6.21 -2.75
C LEU A 170 -5.17 5.94 -4.24
N LEU A 171 -3.90 5.97 -4.66
CA LEU A 171 -3.50 5.74 -6.05
C LEU A 171 -3.77 4.31 -6.54
N PHE A 172 -3.37 3.29 -5.76
CA PHE A 172 -3.42 1.89 -6.20
C PHE A 172 -4.72 1.18 -5.83
N GLN A 173 -5.28 1.50 -4.67
CA GLN A 173 -6.43 0.78 -4.11
C GLN A 173 -7.72 1.60 -4.12
N TRP A 174 -7.65 2.92 -4.41
CA TRP A 174 -8.78 3.84 -4.33
C TRP A 174 -9.49 3.73 -2.98
N SER A 175 -8.67 3.71 -1.92
CA SER A 175 -9.15 3.53 -0.55
C SER A 175 -8.31 4.38 0.40
N PHE A 176 -8.95 4.92 1.42
CA PHE A 176 -8.24 5.62 2.48
C PHE A 176 -8.08 4.66 3.67
N PRO A 177 -6.87 4.09 3.90
CA PRO A 177 -6.66 3.19 5.01
C PRO A 177 -6.72 3.99 6.32
N HIS A 178 -7.42 3.45 7.31
CA HIS A 178 -7.30 3.96 8.66
C HIS A 178 -5.97 3.46 9.23
N LEU A 179 -5.00 4.37 9.36
CA LEU A 179 -3.70 4.10 9.94
C LEU A 179 -3.77 4.34 11.45
N HIS A 180 -3.38 3.35 12.24
CA HIS A 180 -3.21 3.56 13.67
C HIS A 180 -2.01 4.48 13.95
N SER A 181 -2.16 5.34 14.96
CA SER A 181 -1.11 6.22 15.48
C SER A 181 0.11 5.45 15.96
N ASP A 182 -0.13 4.25 16.49
CA ASP A 182 0.85 3.41 17.15
C ASP A 182 0.99 2.10 16.36
N GLY A 183 2.16 1.93 15.75
CA GLY A 183 2.59 0.67 15.17
C GLY A 183 3.42 -0.14 16.17
N MET A 184 3.71 -1.39 15.82
CA MET A 184 4.61 -2.24 16.61
C MET A 184 5.78 -2.70 15.74
N THR A 185 6.97 -2.71 16.32
CA THR A 185 8.10 -3.45 15.77
C THR A 185 8.11 -4.84 16.37
N VAL A 186 8.16 -5.85 15.52
CA VAL A 186 8.19 -7.26 15.94
C VAL A 186 9.57 -7.81 15.62
N VAL A 187 10.27 -8.27 16.65
CA VAL A 187 11.54 -9.00 16.51
C VAL A 187 11.27 -10.45 16.82
N ILE A 188 11.51 -11.33 15.85
CA ILE A 188 11.41 -12.78 16.03
C ILE A 188 12.85 -13.31 16.04
N ARG A 189 13.20 -14.01 17.11
CA ARG A 189 14.50 -14.69 17.22
C ARG A 189 14.26 -16.20 17.27
N PRO A 190 15.04 -17.01 16.54
CA PRO A 190 15.03 -18.45 16.76
C PRO A 190 15.47 -18.71 18.21
N LEU A 191 14.81 -19.64 18.89
CA LEU A 191 15.40 -20.22 20.10
C LEU A 191 16.53 -21.11 19.61
N GLN A 192 17.78 -20.78 19.96
CA GLN A 192 18.84 -21.76 19.80
C GLN A 192 18.45 -23.00 20.60
N PRO A 193 18.59 -24.22 20.04
CA PRO A 193 18.55 -25.41 20.87
C PRO A 193 19.61 -25.24 21.96
N PRO A 194 19.37 -25.72 23.20
CA PRO A 194 20.39 -25.69 24.23
C PRO A 194 21.67 -26.26 23.65
N HIS A 195 22.76 -25.49 23.70
CA HIS A 195 24.08 -26.03 23.46
C HIS A 195 24.28 -27.13 24.48
N ILE A 196 24.16 -28.38 24.05
CA ILE A 196 24.71 -29.52 24.77
C ILE A 196 26.21 -29.42 24.53
N ASN A 197 26.93 -28.83 25.48
CA ASN A 197 28.36 -29.02 25.71
C ASN A 197 28.58 -28.91 27.22
#